data_AF-A0A8J8FUG2-F1
#
_entry.id   AF-A0A8J8FUG2-F1
#
_cell.length_a   1.000
_cell.length_b   1.000
_cell.length_c   1.000
_cell.angle_alpha   90.00
_cell.angle_beta   90.00
_cell.angle_gamma   90.00
#
_symmetry.space_group_name_H-M   'P 1'
#
loop_
_entity.id
_entity.type
_entity.pdbx_description
1 polymer ?
#
loop_
_entity_poly.entity_id
_entity_poly.type
_entity_poly.pdbx_seq_one_letter_code
_entity_poly.pdbx_strand_id
1 'polypeptide(L)'
;MRLLLEAVERFKRSDEITPKLIPLPPLEPRHDRAVEVASGAKLVEEALEVRDAVREGDRDHLLEELGDLLIEIEAFMTAHGIDPEDVIEIQKRKQKELGQVR
;
A
#
# COMPACT_ATOMS: atom_id res chain seq x y z
N MET A 1 -10.00 3.89 9.62
CA MET A 1 -11.18 3.11 9.16
C MET A 1 -11.96 3.80 8.04
N ARG A 2 -12.31 5.10 8.13
CA ARG A 2 -13.07 5.80 7.07
C ARG A 2 -12.28 6.01 5.76
N LEU A 3 -10.97 6.27 5.84
CA LEU A 3 -10.10 6.45 4.66
C LEU A 3 -9.74 5.15 3.94
N LEU A 4 -9.51 4.07 4.70
CA LEU A 4 -9.30 2.73 4.16
C LEU A 4 -10.60 2.19 3.51
N LEU A 5 -11.77 2.42 4.12
CA LEU A 5 -13.08 2.10 3.53
C LEU A 5 -13.36 2.88 2.24
N GLU A 6 -12.92 4.14 2.11
CA GLU A 6 -13.03 4.90 0.85
C GLU A 6 -12.07 4.41 -0.25
N ALA A 7 -10.85 4.01 0.11
CA ALA A 7 -9.88 3.45 -0.83
C ALA A 7 -10.37 2.09 -1.38
N VAL A 8 -10.89 1.23 -0.50
CA VAL A 8 -11.44 -0.09 -0.85
C VAL A 8 -12.78 0.01 -1.59
N GLU A 9 -13.69 0.94 -1.24
CA GLU A 9 -14.96 1.14 -1.96
C GLU A 9 -14.78 1.71 -3.38
N ARG A 10 -13.67 2.43 -3.65
CA ARG A 10 -13.29 2.76 -5.04
C ARG A 10 -12.83 1.54 -5.83
N PHE A 11 -12.18 0.58 -5.16
CA PHE A 11 -11.72 -0.68 -5.76
C PHE A 11 -12.89 -1.59 -6.14
N LYS A 12 -13.96 -1.62 -5.33
CA LYS A 12 -15.17 -2.43 -5.55
C LYS A 12 -16.07 -2.07 -6.75
N ARG A 13 -15.80 -0.99 -7.50
CA ARG A 13 -16.45 -0.79 -8.82
C ARG A 13 -15.74 -1.53 -9.97
N SER A 14 -14.65 -2.20 -9.65
CA SER A 14 -13.96 -3.15 -10.53
C SER A 14 -14.39 -4.56 -10.12
N ASP A 15 -15.65 -4.91 -10.40
CA ASP A 15 -16.11 -6.29 -10.30
C ASP A 15 -15.44 -7.10 -11.40
N GLU A 16 -14.44 -7.91 -11.03
CA GLU A 16 -14.00 -9.18 -11.61
C GLU A 16 -12.52 -9.37 -11.23
N ILE A 17 -12.20 -10.48 -10.53
CA ILE A 17 -10.84 -11.04 -10.26
C ILE A 17 -10.18 -10.45 -8.97
N THR A 18 -9.82 -11.17 -7.90
CA THR A 18 -9.46 -12.57 -7.57
C THR A 18 -9.89 -12.96 -6.12
N PRO A 19 -10.17 -14.24 -5.79
CA PRO A 19 -10.41 -14.67 -4.40
C PRO A 19 -9.28 -15.58 -3.88
N LYS A 20 -8.25 -15.04 -3.21
CA LYS A 20 -7.36 -15.78 -2.27
C LYS A 20 -6.66 -14.87 -1.23
N LEU A 21 -7.37 -13.96 -0.56
CA LEU A 21 -6.80 -13.27 0.61
C LEU A 21 -6.91 -14.14 1.87
N ILE A 22 -5.78 -14.57 2.42
CA ILE A 22 -5.67 -15.18 3.75
C ILE A 22 -5.80 -14.04 4.78
N PRO A 23 -6.71 -14.12 5.77
CA PRO A 23 -6.87 -13.04 6.75
C PRO A 23 -5.63 -12.96 7.65
N LEU A 24 -4.94 -11.81 7.62
CA LEU A 24 -3.83 -11.53 8.53
C LEU A 24 -4.36 -11.40 9.97
N PRO A 25 -3.67 -11.99 10.97
CA PRO A 25 -4.04 -11.82 12.36
C PRO A 25 -3.86 -10.34 12.80
N PRO A 26 -4.56 -9.90 13.85
CA PRO A 26 -4.45 -8.53 14.34
C PRO A 26 -3.00 -8.23 14.74
N LEU A 27 -2.41 -7.19 14.13
CA LEU A 27 -1.07 -6.73 14.42
C LEU A 27 -1.04 -6.12 15.83
N GLU A 28 -0.59 -6.89 16.82
CA GLU A 28 -0.13 -6.29 18.07
C GLU A 28 1.10 -5.41 17.80
N PRO A 29 1.30 -4.28 18.53
CA PRO A 29 2.48 -3.45 18.36
C PRO A 29 3.72 -4.21 18.86
N ARG A 30 4.34 -4.96 17.95
CA ARG A 30 5.63 -5.61 18.19
C ARG A 30 6.72 -4.67 17.72
N HIS A 31 7.26 -3.87 18.64
CA HIS A 31 8.50 -3.12 18.44
C HIS A 31 9.71 -4.07 18.43
N ASP A 32 9.68 -5.10 17.58
CA ASP A 32 10.83 -5.95 17.31
C ASP A 32 11.46 -5.49 16.00
N ARG A 33 12.73 -5.10 16.05
CA ARG A 33 13.55 -4.70 14.89
C ARG A 33 13.52 -5.72 13.73
N ALA A 34 13.22 -6.98 14.03
CA ALA A 34 13.04 -8.04 13.04
C ALA A 34 11.77 -7.85 12.19
N VAL A 35 10.70 -7.30 12.76
CA VAL A 35 9.45 -6.98 12.05
C VAL A 35 9.68 -5.80 11.10
N GLU A 36 10.39 -4.76 11.53
CA GLU A 36 10.74 -3.60 10.69
C GLU A 36 11.58 -3.99 9.46
N VAL A 37 12.58 -4.86 9.66
CA VAL A 37 13.42 -5.36 8.56
C VAL A 37 12.62 -6.26 7.61
N ALA A 38 11.73 -7.09 8.15
CA ALA A 38 10.88 -7.96 7.35
C ALA A 38 9.84 -7.18 6.54
N SER A 39 9.20 -6.16 7.11
CA SER A 39 8.23 -5.31 6.39
C SER A 39 8.91 -4.47 5.31
N GLY A 40 10.11 -3.97 5.58
CA GLY A 40 10.91 -3.27 4.55
C GLY A 40 11.28 -4.16 3.37
N ALA A 41 11.62 -5.43 3.63
CA ALA A 41 11.91 -6.40 2.58
C ALA A 41 10.65 -6.73 1.76
N LYS A 42 9.51 -6.92 2.42
CA LYS A 42 8.22 -7.17 1.76
C LYS A 42 7.82 -6.01 0.86
N LEU A 43 7.90 -4.77 1.34
CA LEU A 43 7.55 -3.59 0.54
C LEU A 43 8.37 -3.47 -0.75
N VAL A 44 9.63 -3.92 -0.73
CA VAL A 44 10.49 -3.99 -1.92
C VAL A 44 10.08 -5.13 -2.85
N GLU A 45 9.73 -6.31 -2.30
CA GLU A 45 9.24 -7.45 -3.07
C GLU A 45 8.00 -7.09 -3.88
N GLU A 46 6.94 -6.59 -3.22
CA GLU A 46 5.68 -6.23 -3.89
C GLU A 46 5.89 -5.15 -4.96
N ALA A 47 6.81 -4.19 -4.72
CA ALA A 47 7.15 -3.15 -5.71
C ALA A 47 7.87 -3.73 -6.96
N LEU A 48 8.65 -4.80 -6.79
CA LEU A 48 9.29 -5.51 -7.90
C LEU A 48 8.28 -6.36 -8.67
N GLU A 49 7.30 -6.95 -7.99
CA GLU A 49 6.21 -7.72 -8.63
C GLU A 49 5.30 -6.79 -9.43
N VAL A 50 4.93 -5.62 -8.91
CA VAL A 50 4.25 -4.57 -9.69
C VAL A 50 5.03 -4.22 -10.97
N ARG A 51 6.35 -4.02 -10.86
CA ARG A 51 7.20 -3.70 -12.02
C ARG A 51 7.14 -4.84 -13.05
N ASP A 52 7.22 -6.09 -12.61
CA ASP A 52 7.26 -7.23 -13.50
C ASP A 52 5.89 -7.47 -14.16
N ALA A 53 4.79 -7.31 -13.42
CA ALA A 53 3.43 -7.33 -13.98
C ALA A 53 3.23 -6.26 -15.09
N VAL A 54 3.77 -5.04 -14.91
CA VAL A 54 3.77 -4.01 -15.96
C VAL A 54 4.55 -4.46 -17.20
N ARG A 55 5.69 -5.12 -17.02
CA ARG A 55 6.53 -5.59 -18.14
C ARG A 55 5.88 -6.73 -18.91
N GLU A 56 5.14 -7.58 -18.21
CA GLU A 56 4.42 -8.71 -18.79
C GLU A 56 3.12 -8.27 -19.48
N GLY A 57 2.62 -7.07 -19.15
CA GLY A 57 1.38 -6.53 -19.70
C GLY A 57 0.14 -7.24 -19.15
N ASP A 58 0.28 -7.95 -18.03
CA ASP A 58 -0.81 -8.64 -17.34
C ASP A 58 -1.52 -7.64 -16.41
N ARG A 59 -2.72 -7.22 -16.81
CA ARG A 59 -3.50 -6.22 -16.08
C ARG A 59 -4.06 -6.77 -14.77
N ASP A 60 -4.42 -8.04 -14.73
CA ASP A 60 -5.07 -8.62 -13.56
C ASP A 60 -4.01 -8.88 -12.50
N HIS A 61 -2.85 -9.42 -12.91
CA HIS A 61 -1.68 -9.54 -12.04
C HIS A 61 -1.23 -8.16 -11.53
N LEU A 62 -1.18 -7.14 -12.39
CA LEU A 62 -0.84 -5.78 -11.95
C LEU A 62 -1.78 -5.24 -10.86
N LEU A 63 -3.09 -5.53 -10.95
CA LEU A 63 -4.05 -5.09 -9.93
C LEU A 63 -3.87 -5.84 -8.60
N GLU A 64 -3.51 -7.11 -8.65
CA GLU A 64 -3.17 -7.94 -7.48
C GLU A 64 -1.94 -7.36 -6.76
N GLU A 65 -0.83 -7.20 -7.48
CA GLU A 65 0.43 -6.69 -6.91
C GLU A 65 0.33 -5.25 -6.40
N LEU A 66 -0.46 -4.40 -7.07
CA LEU A 66 -0.75 -3.05 -6.57
C LEU A 66 -1.57 -3.09 -5.27
N GLY A 67 -2.46 -4.07 -5.13
CA GLY A 67 -3.22 -4.29 -3.90
C GLY A 67 -2.31 -4.71 -2.75
N ASP A 68 -1.42 -5.66 -2.99
CA ASP A 68 -0.48 -6.17 -1.98
C ASP A 68 0.54 -5.10 -1.57
N LEU A 69 1.06 -4.31 -2.52
CA LEU A 69 1.90 -3.15 -2.21
C LEU A 69 1.17 -2.12 -1.34
N LEU A 70 -0.11 -1.85 -1.59
CA LEU A 70 -0.90 -0.92 -0.77
C LEU A 70 -1.10 -1.42 0.66
N ILE A 71 -1.34 -2.73 0.82
CA ILE A 71 -1.46 -3.36 2.14
C ILE A 71 -0.12 -3.27 2.89
N GLU A 72 1.00 -3.55 2.23
CA GLU A 72 2.31 -3.50 2.86
C GLU A 72 2.72 -2.07 3.24
N ILE A 73 2.34 -1.06 2.45
CA ILE A 73 2.51 0.36 2.81
C ILE A 73 1.72 0.71 4.09
N GLU A 74 0.48 0.25 4.21
CA GLU A 74 -0.34 0.46 5.42
C GLU A 74 0.29 -0.23 6.63
N ALA A 75 0.70 -1.48 6.47
CA ALA A 75 1.38 -2.25 7.52
C ALA A 75 2.69 -1.57 7.96
N PHE A 76 3.48 -1.08 7.00
CA PHE A 76 4.72 -0.35 7.28
C PHE A 76 4.45 0.93 8.07
N MET A 77 3.47 1.76 7.66
CA MET A 77 3.11 2.97 8.40
C MET A 77 2.64 2.65 9.82
N THR A 78 1.78 1.63 9.97
CA THR A 78 1.29 1.16 11.28
C THR A 78 2.43 0.69 12.18
N ALA A 79 3.36 -0.11 11.66
CA ALA A 79 4.50 -0.62 12.42
C ALA A 79 5.44 0.50 12.93
N HIS A 80 5.53 1.61 12.19
CA HIS A 80 6.40 2.74 12.52
C HIS A 80 5.68 3.90 13.20
N GLY A 81 4.38 3.77 13.50
CA GLY A 81 3.57 4.82 14.12
C GLY A 81 3.45 6.07 13.24
N ILE A 82 3.45 5.90 11.92
CA ILE A 82 3.31 6.99 10.94
C ILE A 82 1.82 7.18 10.63
N ASP A 83 1.33 8.41 10.81
CA ASP A 83 -0.03 8.79 10.42
C ASP A 83 -0.10 9.02 8.89
N PRO A 84 -0.99 8.33 8.14
CA PRO A 84 -1.16 8.54 6.71
C PRO A 84 -1.49 10.01 6.35
N GLU A 85 -2.20 10.70 7.23
CA GLU A 85 -2.58 12.10 7.05
C GLU A 85 -1.33 13.01 7.01
N ASP A 86 -0.35 12.76 7.88
CA ASP A 86 0.92 13.49 7.89
C ASP A 86 1.72 13.28 6.61
N VAL A 87 1.76 12.05 6.09
CA VAL A 87 2.42 11.71 4.83
C VAL A 87 1.78 12.48 3.67
N ILE A 88 0.45 12.49 3.61
CA ILE A 88 -0.32 13.19 2.58
C ILE A 88 -0.10 14.70 2.65
N GLU A 89 -0.14 15.30 3.85
CA GLU A 89 0.07 16.74 4.01
C GLU A 89 1.48 17.18 3.59
N ILE A 90 2.51 16.40 3.92
CA ILE A 90 3.88 16.65 3.46
C ILE A 90 3.96 16.63 1.92
N GLN A 91 3.32 15.65 1.25
CA GLN A 91 3.32 15.56 -0.21
C GLN A 91 2.55 16.72 -0.86
N LYS A 92 1.38 17.08 -0.34
CA LYS A 92 0.60 18.23 -0.83
C LYS A 92 1.41 19.53 -0.76
N ARG A 93 2.09 19.77 0.36
CA ARG A 93 2.96 20.95 0.53
C ARG A 93 4.05 20.99 -0.54
N LYS A 94 4.72 19.86 -0.76
CA LYS A 94 5.79 19.73 -1.77
C LYS A 94 5.28 19.99 -3.19
N GLN A 95 4.11 19.45 -3.56
CA GLN A 95 3.54 19.70 -4.89
C GLN A 95 3.14 21.16 -5.11
N LYS A 96 2.66 21.84 -4.05
CA LYS A 96 2.36 23.28 -4.07
C LYS A 96 3.63 24.12 -4.26
N GLU A 97 4.71 23.77 -3.57
CA GLU A 97 6.03 24.44 -3.72
C GLU A 97 6.63 24.24 -5.11
N LEU A 98 6.40 23.08 -5.74
CA LEU A 98 6.86 22.77 -7.09
C LEU A 98 5.98 23.41 -8.19
N GLY A 99 4.95 24.18 -7.84
CA GLY A 99 4.04 24.82 -8.80
C GLY A 99 3.20 23.83 -9.62
N GLN A 100 3.08 22.58 -9.15
CA GLN A 100 2.38 21.49 -9.86
C GLN A 100 0.90 21.37 -9.45
N VAL A 101 0.44 22.19 -8.50
CA VAL A 101 -0.97 22.27 -8.09
C VAL A 101 -1.45 23.70 -8.36
N ARG A 102 -2.37 23.86 -9.32
CA ARG A 102 -3.23 25.04 -9.45
C ARG A 102 -4.41 24.92 -8.50
#